data_AF-A0A971BHW7-F1
#
_entry.id   AF-A0A971BHW7-F1
#
_cell.length_a   1.000
_cell.length_b   1.000
_cell.length_c   1.000
_cell.angle_alpha   90.00
_cell.angle_beta   90.00
_cell.angle_gamma   90.00
#
_symmetry.space_group_name_H-M   'P 1'
#
loop_
_entity.id
_entity.type
_entity.pdbx_description
1 polymer ?
#
loop_
_entity_poly.entity_id
_entity_poly.type
_entity_poly.pdbx_seq_one_letter_code
_entity_poly.pdbx_strand_id
1 'polypeptide(L)' 'MKKWSGGGFELLGVQAPGVIDGMNFFELALLFFGLKKTVGLRVSPQDELVGLDQSEHGMASYPDFLNK' A
#
# COMPACT_ATOMS: atom_id res chain seq x y z
N MET A 1 -3.09 -38.24 -22.66
CA MET A 1 -3.46 -36.80 -22.67
C MET A 1 -4.31 -36.51 -21.44
N LYS A 2 -3.78 -35.77 -20.46
CA LYS A 2 -4.51 -35.42 -19.23
C LYS A 2 -5.50 -34.30 -19.57
N LYS A 3 -6.81 -34.61 -19.59
CA LYS A 3 -7.88 -33.62 -19.82
C LYS A 3 -7.88 -32.61 -18.67
N TRP A 4 -7.40 -31.40 -18.93
CA TRP A 4 -7.67 -30.23 -18.10
C TRP A 4 -9.11 -29.77 -18.34
N SER A 5 -10.08 -30.56 -17.90
CA SER A 5 -11.50 -30.21 -17.96
C SER A 5 -11.94 -29.64 -16.61
N GLY A 6 -11.58 -28.39 -16.35
CA GLY A 6 -12.43 -27.36 -15.77
C GLY A 6 -13.30 -27.61 -14.51
N GLY A 7 -13.05 -28.61 -13.68
CA GLY A 7 -13.46 -28.70 -12.26
C GLY A 7 -14.95 -28.58 -11.86
N GLY A 8 -15.87 -28.30 -12.78
CA GLY A 8 -17.31 -28.16 -12.49
C GLY A 8 -17.66 -26.99 -11.54
N PHE A 9 -18.95 -26.87 -11.19
CA PHE A 9 -19.44 -25.86 -10.25
C PHE A 9 -18.95 -26.09 -8.80
N GLU A 10 -18.51 -27.31 -8.46
CA GLU A 10 -17.94 -27.61 -7.14
C GLU A 10 -16.64 -26.82 -6.89
N LEU A 11 -15.80 -26.65 -7.92
CA LEU A 11 -14.56 -25.89 -7.78
C LEU A 11 -14.81 -24.41 -7.47
N LEU A 12 -15.93 -23.83 -7.92
CA LEU A 12 -16.31 -22.47 -7.58
C LEU A 12 -16.58 -22.32 -6.06
N GLY A 13 -17.22 -23.32 -5.45
CA GLY A 13 -17.46 -23.34 -4.00
C GLY A 13 -16.17 -23.46 -3.19
N VAL A 14 -15.21 -24.26 -3.67
CA VAL A 14 -13.90 -24.45 -3.02
C VAL A 14 -13.05 -23.18 -3.05
N GLN A 15 -13.11 -22.40 -4.14
CA GLN A 15 -12.33 -21.17 -4.29
C GLN A 15 -13.00 -19.94 -3.65
N ALA A 16 -14.30 -19.99 -3.36
CA ALA A 16 -15.05 -18.87 -2.81
C ALA A 16 -14.47 -18.29 -1.51
N PRO A 17 -14.02 -19.09 -0.52
CA PRO A 17 -13.37 -18.56 0.68
C PRO A 17 -12.08 -17.79 0.37
N GLY A 18 -11.26 -18.28 -0.57
CA GLY A 18 -10.03 -17.62 -0.98
C GLY A 18 -10.27 -16.30 -1.71
N VAL A 19 -11.38 -16.18 -2.46
CA VAL A 19 -11.80 -14.91 -3.08
C VAL A 19 -12.28 -13.93 -2.01
N ILE A 20 -13.08 -14.39 -1.04
CA ILE A 20 -13.57 -13.54 0.06
C ILE A 20 -12.39 -13.00 0.89
N ASP A 21 -11.42 -13.86 1.19
CA ASP A 21 -10.22 -13.49 1.95
C ASP A 21 -9.28 -12.60 1.13
N GLY A 22 -9.05 -12.91 -0.15
CA GLY A 22 -8.22 -12.08 -1.04
C GLY A 22 -8.81 -10.71 -1.35
N MET A 23 -10.13 -10.54 -1.21
CA MET A 23 -10.81 -9.24 -1.31
C MET A 23 -10.87 -8.50 0.04
N ASN A 24 -10.39 -9.12 1.12
CA ASN A 24 -10.40 -8.51 2.43
C ASN A 24 -9.23 -7.52 2.55
N PHE A 25 -9.54 -6.23 2.45
CA PHE A 25 -8.59 -5.15 2.70
C PHE A 25 -8.48 -4.81 4.20
N PHE A 26 -9.18 -5.55 5.06
CA PHE A 26 -9.34 -5.22 6.46
C PHE A 26 -8.02 -5.33 7.24
N GLU A 27 -7.21 -6.35 6.97
CA GLU A 27 -5.90 -6.57 7.59
C GLU A 27 -4.94 -5.43 7.25
N LEU A 28 -4.94 -5.00 5.98
CA LEU A 28 -4.12 -3.88 5.52
C LEU A 28 -4.58 -2.56 6.13
N ALA A 29 -5.90 -2.34 6.22
CA ALA A 29 -6.48 -1.18 6.86
C ALA A 29 -6.14 -1.12 8.36
N LEU A 30 -6.20 -2.25 9.06
CA LEU A 30 -5.79 -2.37 10.47
C LEU A 30 -4.31 -2.07 10.66
N LEU A 31 -3.45 -2.59 9.79
CA LEU A 31 -2.01 -2.30 9.82
C LEU A 31 -1.75 -0.80 9.67
N PHE A 32 -2.30 -0.15 8.64
CA PHE A 32 -2.11 1.29 8.43
C PHE A 32 -2.77 2.13 9.53
N PHE A 33 -3.91 1.69 10.08
CA PHE A 33 -4.53 2.36 11.21
C PHE A 33 -3.65 2.28 12.46
N GLY A 34 -3.06 1.12 12.75
CA GLY A 34 -2.09 0.93 13.82
C GLY A 34 -0.88 1.83 13.66
N LEU A 35 -0.24 1.81 12.49
CA LEU A 35 0.92 2.66 12.17
C LEU A 35 0.59 4.15 12.31
N LYS A 36 -0.60 4.58 11.85
CA LYS A 36 -1.07 5.96 12.00
C LYS A 36 -1.19 6.38 13.47
N LYS A 37 -1.53 5.45 14.37
CA LYS A 37 -1.74 5.72 15.80
C LYS A 37 -0.49 5.59 16.64
N THR A 38 0.50 4.81 16.21
CA THR A 38 1.72 4.57 16.99
C THR A 38 2.85 5.50 16.58
N VAL A 39 3.28 5.44 15.31
CA VAL A 39 4.45 6.18 14.80
C VAL A 39 4.07 7.34 13.90
N GLY A 40 2.86 7.31 13.34
CA GLY A 40 2.43 8.26 12.31
C GLY A 40 2.91 7.84 10.92
N LEU A 41 2.08 8.08 9.91
CA LEU A 41 2.38 7.76 8.50
C LEU A 41 2.65 9.00 7.64
N ARG A 42 2.35 10.19 8.16
CA ARG A 42 2.47 11.47 7.45
C ARG A 42 3.19 12.46 8.35
N VAL A 43 4.03 13.27 7.72
CA VAL A 43 4.71 14.42 8.34
C VAL A 43 3.72 15.57 8.59
N SER A 44 4.18 16.64 9.25
CA SER A 44 3.36 17.83 9.44
C SER A 44 3.00 18.46 8.08
N PRO A 45 1.86 19.17 7.97
CA PRO A 45 1.50 19.86 6.72
C PRO A 45 2.58 20.86 6.26
N GLN A 46 3.31 21.45 7.19
CA GLN A 46 4.42 22.36 6.90
C GLN A 46 5.58 21.63 6.24
N ASP A 47 5.97 20.47 6.79
CA ASP A 47 7.05 19.64 6.23
C ASP A 47 6.64 18.98 4.91
N GLU A 48 5.35 18.64 4.73
CA GLU A 48 4.82 18.14 3.45
C GLU A 48 4.90 19.21 2.35
N LEU A 49 4.72 20.49 2.70
CA LEU A 49 4.83 21.62 1.76
C LEU A 49 6.28 22.00 1.43
N VAL A 50 7.18 21.96 2.41
CA VAL A 50 8.60 22.29 2.23
C VAL A 50 9.36 21.14 1.55
N GLY A 51 8.97 19.89 1.82
CA GLY A 51 9.61 18.68 1.35
C GLY A 51 10.62 18.11 2.37
N LEU A 52 10.61 16.78 2.53
CA LEU A 52 11.41 16.08 3.55
C LEU A 52 12.91 16.24 3.35
N ASP A 53 13.37 16.42 2.11
CA ASP A 53 14.79 16.66 1.82
C ASP A 53 15.26 17.95 2.52
N GLN A 54 14.45 19.01 2.50
CA GLN A 54 14.79 20.28 3.15
C GLN A 54 14.51 20.22 4.66
N SER A 55 13.39 19.64 5.10
CA SER A 55 13.01 19.65 6.51
C SER A 55 13.81 18.68 7.38
N GLU A 56 14.24 17.54 6.85
CA GLU A 56 14.99 16.52 7.60
C GLU A 56 16.47 16.47 7.23
N HIS A 57 16.80 16.64 5.95
CA HIS A 57 18.17 16.46 5.44
C HIS A 57 18.88 17.78 5.12
N GLY A 58 18.18 18.92 5.21
CA GLY A 58 18.75 20.25 4.94
C GLY A 58 19.30 20.42 3.53
N MET A 59 18.84 19.61 2.58
CA MET A 59 19.37 19.60 1.21
C MET A 59 18.26 19.51 0.18
N ALA A 60 18.60 19.75 -1.09
CA ALA A 60 17.73 19.43 -2.21
C ALA A 60 18.31 18.20 -2.93
N SER A 61 17.49 17.17 -3.18
CA SER A 61 17.96 15.97 -3.91
C SER A 61 18.36 16.27 -5.36
N TYR A 62 17.84 17.35 -5.93
CA TYR A 62 18.04 17.72 -7.34
C TYR A 62 18.25 19.23 -7.50
N PRO A 63 19.39 19.79 -7.04
CA PRO A 63 19.64 21.23 -7.02
C PRO A 63 19.70 21.86 -8.43
N ASP A 64 20.09 21.09 -9.44
CA ASP A 64 20.19 21.53 -10.84
C ASP A 64 18.83 21.91 -11.46
N PHE A 65 17.72 21.49 -10.84
CA PHE A 65 16.36 21.80 -11.31
C PHE A 65 15.74 23.00 -10.60
N LEU A 66 16.39 23.57 -9.59
CA LEU A 66 15.89 24.71 -8.82
C LEU A 66 16.09 26.05 -9.53
N ASN A 67 17.14 26.16 -10.35
CA ASN A 67 17.43 27.36 -11.14
C ASN A 67 17.16 27.07 -12.61
N LYS A 68 15.96 27.41 -13.08
CA LYS A 68 15.64 27.53 -14.51
C LYS A 68 15.26 28.96 -14.83
#